data_AF-A0A0E2HS32-F1
#
_entry.id   AF-A0A0E2HS32-F1
#
_cell.length_a   1.000
_cell.length_b   1.000
_cell.length_c   1.000
_cell.angle_alpha   90.00
_cell.angle_beta   90.00
_cell.angle_gamma   90.00
#
_symmetry.space_group_name_H-M   'P 1'
#
loop_
_entity.id
_entity.type
_entity.pdbx_description
1 polymer ?
#
loop_
_entity_poly.entity_id
_entity_poly.type
_entity_poly.pdbx_seq_one_letter_code
_entity_poly.pdbx_strand_id
1 'polypeptide(L)'
;MDELDEMARELLAERIQSIRKGFAKGQPEDWKDKSKNHMERMDAILQSLPDAEREWLDDHLTDGMMVSEDECTALYLAGMKDGLKLFKRLL
;
A
#
# COMPACT_ATOMS: atom_id res chain seq x y z
N MET A 1 14.56 7.32 22.69
CA MET A 1 14.22 6.74 21.37
C MET A 1 12.71 6.78 21.18
N ASP A 2 11.93 6.44 22.21
CA ASP A 2 10.46 6.46 22.18
C ASP A 2 9.82 7.79 21.73
N GLU A 3 10.30 8.96 22.17
CA GLU A 3 9.74 10.25 21.73
C GLU A 3 9.98 10.54 20.24
N LEU A 4 11.12 10.11 19.68
CA LEU A 4 11.41 10.26 18.25
C LEU A 4 10.55 9.31 17.41
N ASP A 5 10.29 8.11 17.93
CA ASP A 5 9.39 7.14 17.29
C ASP A 5 7.93 7.61 17.34
N GLU A 6 7.48 8.22 18.44
CA GLU A 6 6.16 8.83 18.58
C GLU A 6 5.97 9.96 17.55
N MET A 7 6.94 10.87 17.47
CA MET A 7 6.93 11.96 16.48
C MET A 7 6.95 11.44 15.04
N ALA A 8 7.71 10.39 14.75
CA ALA A 8 7.76 9.78 13.43
C ALA A 8 6.41 9.14 13.06
N ARG A 9 5.74 8.48 14.02
CA ARG A 9 4.39 7.90 13.82
C ARG A 9 3.35 8.97 13.53
N GLU A 10 3.35 10.07 14.28
CA GLU A 10 2.43 11.18 14.07
C GLU A 10 2.61 11.82 12.68
N LEU A 11 3.86 12.09 12.30
CA LEU A 11 4.18 12.68 11.00
C LEU A 11 3.77 11.76 9.83
N LEU A 12 3.98 10.45 9.97
CA LEU A 12 3.54 9.45 9.00
C LEU A 12 2.00 9.38 8.93
N ALA A 13 1.31 9.42 10.06
CA ALA A 13 -0.16 9.40 10.11
C ALA A 13 -0.76 10.63 9.41
N GLU A 14 -0.22 11.82 9.65
CA GLU A 14 -0.64 13.05 8.96
C GLU A 14 -0.40 12.95 7.45
N ARG A 15 0.76 12.43 7.04
CA ARG A 15 1.09 12.27 5.62
C ARG A 15 0.16 11.28 4.93
N ILE A 16 -0.12 10.14 5.56
CA ILE A 16 -1.09 9.15 5.06
C ILE A 16 -2.47 9.80 4.92
N GLN A 17 -2.91 10.58 5.91
CA GLN A 17 -4.21 11.24 5.86
C GLN A 17 -4.27 12.27 4.71
N SER A 18 -3.20 13.03 4.48
CA SER A 18 -3.08 13.99 3.38
C SER A 18 -3.16 13.30 2.01
N ILE A 19 -2.44 12.20 1.83
CA ILE A 19 -2.49 11.39 0.60
C ILE A 19 -3.90 10.85 0.37
N ARG A 20 -4.52 10.25 1.40
CA ARG A 20 -5.90 9.73 1.32
C ARG A 20 -6.91 10.81 0.95
N LYS A 21 -6.79 12.01 1.53
CA LYS A 21 -7.63 13.17 1.17
C LYS A 21 -7.40 13.61 -0.28
N GLY A 22 -6.15 13.58 -0.75
CA GLY A 22 -5.80 13.87 -2.14
C GLY A 22 -6.44 12.88 -3.12
N PHE A 23 -6.36 11.58 -2.83
CA PHE A 23 -7.00 10.54 -3.63
C PHE A 23 -8.52 10.61 -3.62
N ALA A 24 -9.13 10.99 -2.49
CA ALA A 24 -10.57 11.20 -2.41
C ALA A 24 -11.04 12.44 -3.19
N LYS A 25 -10.15 13.43 -3.41
CA LYS A 25 -10.47 14.67 -4.10
C LYS A 25 -10.60 14.41 -5.60
N GLY A 26 -11.84 14.40 -6.09
CA GLY A 26 -12.17 14.09 -7.49
C GLY A 26 -12.77 12.70 -7.69
N GLN A 27 -12.92 11.92 -6.63
CA GLN A 27 -13.68 10.67 -6.67
C GLN A 27 -15.19 10.95 -6.53
N PRO A 28 -16.04 10.14 -7.18
CA PRO A 28 -17.49 10.20 -6.98
C PRO A 28 -17.89 9.99 -5.50
N GLU A 29 -19.05 10.48 -5.08
CA GLU A 29 -19.55 10.28 -3.70
C GLU A 29 -19.64 8.78 -3.32
N ASP A 30 -19.91 7.91 -4.29
CA ASP A 30 -20.06 6.47 -4.12
C ASP A 30 -18.78 5.65 -4.30
N TRP A 31 -17.61 6.29 -4.46
CA TRP A 31 -16.37 5.57 -4.82
C TRP A 31 -15.95 4.53 -3.77
N LYS A 32 -16.23 4.81 -2.48
CA LYS A 32 -15.96 3.89 -1.37
C LYS A 32 -16.85 2.66 -1.47
N ASP A 33 -18.14 2.86 -1.72
CA ASP A 33 -19.11 1.77 -1.87
C ASP A 33 -18.83 0.96 -3.13
N LYS A 34 -18.43 1.61 -4.23
CA LYS A 34 -17.95 0.94 -5.45
C LYS A 34 -16.70 0.10 -5.20
N SER A 35 -15.72 0.64 -4.48
CA SER A 35 -14.51 -0.12 -4.12
C SER A 35 -14.83 -1.30 -3.23
N LYS A 36 -15.72 -1.11 -2.23
CA LYS A 36 -16.17 -2.18 -1.34
C LYS A 36 -16.89 -3.28 -2.13
N ASN A 37 -17.87 -2.93 -2.94
CA ASN A 37 -18.61 -3.88 -3.77
C ASN A 37 -17.69 -4.61 -4.76
N HIS A 38 -16.68 -3.91 -5.30
CA HIS A 38 -15.67 -4.53 -6.16
C HIS A 38 -14.84 -5.56 -5.40
N MET A 39 -14.40 -5.24 -4.18
CA MET A 39 -13.63 -6.14 -3.33
C MET A 39 -14.45 -7.37 -2.90
N GLU A 40 -15.70 -7.17 -2.49
CA GLU A 40 -16.63 -8.26 -2.15
C GLU A 40 -16.90 -9.16 -3.35
N ARG A 41 -17.03 -8.58 -4.56
CA ARG A 41 -17.19 -9.36 -5.79
C ARG A 41 -15.92 -10.16 -6.11
N MET A 42 -14.73 -9.60 -5.92
CA MET A 42 -13.48 -10.33 -6.12
C MET A 42 -13.35 -11.49 -5.14
N ASP A 43 -13.68 -11.26 -3.86
CA ASP A 43 -13.68 -12.31 -2.83
C ASP A 43 -14.66 -13.44 -3.18
N ALA A 44 -15.87 -13.10 -3.64
CA ALA A 44 -16.85 -14.08 -4.09
C ALA A 44 -16.34 -14.90 -5.31
N ILE A 45 -15.61 -14.26 -6.24
CA ILE A 45 -15.00 -14.96 -7.37
C ILE A 45 -13.91 -15.92 -6.87
N LEU A 46 -13.03 -15.48 -5.98
CA LEU A 46 -11.97 -16.30 -5.40
C LEU A 46 -12.54 -17.50 -4.64
N GLN A 47 -13.63 -17.31 -3.90
CA GLN A 47 -14.33 -18.39 -3.19
C GLN A 47 -15.10 -19.33 -4.11
N SER A 48 -15.39 -18.92 -5.34
CA SER A 48 -16.03 -19.77 -6.34
C SER A 48 -15.04 -20.69 -7.08
N LEU A 49 -13.73 -20.46 -6.93
CA LEU A 49 -12.71 -21.30 -7.54
C LEU A 49 -12.62 -22.65 -6.81
N PRO A 50 -12.37 -23.75 -7.54
CA PRO A 50 -11.94 -25.01 -6.94
C PRO A 50 -10.67 -24.83 -6.10
N ASP A 51 -10.53 -25.59 -5.02
CA ASP A 51 -9.41 -25.46 -4.07
C ASP A 51 -8.04 -25.49 -4.77
N ALA A 52 -7.85 -26.38 -5.75
CA ALA A 52 -6.60 -26.49 -6.50
C ALA A 52 -6.29 -25.27 -7.38
N GLU A 53 -7.32 -24.61 -7.94
CA GLU A 53 -7.14 -23.39 -8.74
C GLU A 53 -6.88 -22.17 -7.84
N ARG A 54 -7.50 -22.15 -6.66
CA ARG A 54 -7.25 -21.14 -5.64
C ARG A 54 -5.84 -21.25 -5.08
N GLU A 55 -5.38 -22.45 -4.76
CA GLU A 55 -4.02 -22.72 -4.28
C GLU A 55 -2.97 -22.32 -5.33
N TRP A 56 -3.19 -22.69 -6.59
CA TRP A 56 -2.32 -22.24 -7.69
C TRP A 56 -2.27 -20.71 -7.85
N LEU A 57 -3.42 -20.04 -7.71
CA LEU A 57 -3.49 -18.58 -7.81
C LEU A 57 -2.79 -17.90 -6.64
N ASP A 58 -2.97 -18.40 -5.42
CA ASP A 58 -2.31 -17.89 -4.23
C ASP A 58 -0.78 -18.05 -4.34
N ASP A 59 -0.29 -19.21 -4.80
CA ASP A 59 1.13 -19.44 -5.06
C ASP A 59 1.67 -18.49 -6.15
N HIS A 60 0.92 -18.32 -7.25
CA HIS A 60 1.32 -17.44 -8.34
C HIS A 60 1.38 -15.96 -7.93
N LEU A 61 0.43 -15.51 -7.11
CA LEU A 61 0.43 -14.15 -6.56
C LEU A 61 1.54 -13.96 -5.52
N THR A 62 1.82 -14.98 -4.72
CA THR A 62 2.91 -14.94 -3.75
C THR A 62 4.26 -14.82 -4.46
N ASP A 63 4.49 -15.61 -5.51
CA ASP A 63 5.74 -15.55 -6.27
C ASP A 63 5.88 -14.28 -7.12
N GLY A 64 4.77 -13.75 -7.65
CA GLY A 64 4.79 -12.65 -8.63
C GLY A 64 4.59 -11.25 -8.04
N MET A 65 3.95 -11.13 -6.86
CA MET A 65 3.49 -9.85 -6.31
C MET A 65 3.94 -9.59 -4.87
N MET A 66 4.34 -10.61 -4.11
CA MET A 66 4.85 -10.40 -2.75
C MET A 66 6.33 -10.05 -2.80
N VAL A 67 6.62 -8.76 -2.75
CA VAL A 67 7.95 -8.27 -2.36
C VAL A 67 8.12 -8.62 -0.88
N SER A 68 9.19 -9.33 -0.52
CA SER A 68 9.44 -9.67 0.89
C SER A 68 9.49 -8.41 1.75
N GLU A 69 9.16 -8.51 3.04
CA GLU A 69 9.18 -7.36 3.95
C GLU A 69 10.58 -6.68 3.98
N ASP A 70 11.63 -7.48 3.86
CA ASP A 70 13.02 -7.02 3.72
C ASP A 70 13.26 -6.23 2.43
N GLU A 71 12.70 -6.69 1.31
CA GLU A 71 12.84 -6.05 0.00
C GLU A 71 11.98 -4.78 -0.10
N CYS A 72 10.79 -4.78 0.51
CA CYS A 72 9.96 -3.58 0.69
C CYS A 72 10.69 -2.52 1.53
N THR A 73 11.32 -2.95 2.64
CA THR A 73 12.13 -2.08 3.51
C THR A 73 13.33 -1.51 2.76
N ALA A 74 14.02 -2.35 1.97
CA ALA A 74 15.14 -1.92 1.15
C ALA A 74 14.73 -0.88 0.09
N LEU A 75 13.60 -1.11 -0.59
CA LEU A 75 13.05 -0.15 -1.57
C LEU A 75 12.65 1.17 -0.91
N TYR A 76 12.03 1.13 0.26
CA TYR A 76 11.64 2.33 1.00
C TYR A 76 12.86 3.15 1.45
N LEU A 77 13.88 2.48 2.00
CA LEU A 77 15.14 3.11 2.41
C LEU A 77 15.91 3.69 1.22
N ALA A 78 15.93 2.99 0.08
CA ALA A 78 16.55 3.48 -1.15
C ALA A 78 15.84 4.75 -1.65
N GLY A 79 14.51 4.72 -1.72
CA GLY A 79 13.69 5.88 -2.10
C GLY A 79 13.88 7.09 -1.18
N MET A 80 13.94 6.87 0.13
CA MET A 80 14.21 7.92 1.12
C MET A 80 15.63 8.51 0.93
N LYS A 81 16.64 7.66 0.71
CA LYS A 81 18.03 8.10 0.50
C LYS A 81 18.16 8.92 -0.77
N ASP A 82 17.47 8.54 -1.84
CA ASP A 82 17.47 9.30 -3.10
C ASP A 82 16.69 10.62 -2.98
N GLY A 83 15.59 10.64 -2.24
CA GLY A 83 14.89 11.88 -1.88
C GLY A 83 15.79 12.86 -1.11
N LEU A 84 16.56 12.38 -0.13
CA LEU A 84 17.51 13.19 0.62
C LEU A 84 18.66 13.73 -0.25
N LYS A 85 19.18 12.92 -1.18
CA LYS A 85 20.18 13.40 -2.16
C LYS A 85 19.62 14.50 -3.05
N LEU A 86 18.37 14.37 -3.47
CA LEU A 86 17.70 15.37 -4.30
C LEU A 86 17.53 16.68 -3.52
N PHE A 87 17.08 16.59 -2.27
CA PHE A 87 16.91 17.75 -1.39
C PHE A 87 18.22 18.51 -1.15
N LYS A 88 19.33 17.80 -0.94
CA LYS A 88 20.68 18.38 -0.81
C LYS A 88 21.20 19.07 -2.07
N ARG A 89 20.64 18.78 -3.25
CA ARG A 89 21.01 19.43 -4.51
C ARG A 89 20.14 20.65 -4.84
N LEU A 90 19.02 20.80 -4.14
CA LEU A 90 18.06 21.90 -4.33
C LEU A 90 18.21 23.01 -3.27
N LEU A 91 19.04 22.77 -2.24
CA LEU A 91 19.56 23.75 -1.28
C LEU A 91 20.95 24.21 -1.72
#